data_AF-A0A533MMB2-F1
#
_entry.id   AF-A0A533MMB2-F1
#
_cell.length_a   1.000
_cell.length_b   1.000
_cell.length_c   1.000
_cell.angle_alpha   90.00
_cell.angle_beta   90.00
_cell.angle_gamma   90.00
#
_symmetry.space_group_name_H-M   'P 1'
#
loop_
_entity.id
_entity.type
_entity.pdbx_description
1 polymer ?
#
loop_
_entity_poly.entity_id
_entity_poly.type
_entity_poly.pdbx_seq_one_letter_code
_entity_poly.pdbx_strand_id
1 'polypeptide(L)'
;MIEIRTADITKLDQIRALSDRFNLKIGLGSESCVFKLPKLDQIRKTANKIEHLSVITPITPQKHYEKMLKYIKALPSGIRLVVNDMGILYSLYNSNSTNNFHQIAAGRGIVHTSEACPWVEHLLRDETDIIKEAFLKTNLNYTRTFDLITNLGICAVETDMEPNTVKAAVELGLPVAAHFEFIAVAYARSCHTSRFYNEQPPNCTSRCNTPIELQLADMFDLSGTPPGFAQPDQKMKEIFPTLYLLGNTVFMKSKCREFQGLERIIVNADMYEPDKLQHIIENI
;
A
#
# COMPACT_ATOMS: atom_id res chain seq x y z
N MET A 1 8.13 13.07 9.35
CA MET A 1 6.93 12.84 10.21
C MET A 1 6.53 11.36 10.11
N ILE A 2 6.00 10.73 11.16
CA ILE A 2 5.53 9.33 11.11
C ILE A 2 4.00 9.30 11.06
N GLU A 3 3.44 8.45 10.19
CA GLU A 3 2.03 8.09 10.19
C GLU A 3 1.85 6.60 10.47
N ILE A 4 1.02 6.29 11.46
CA ILE A 4 0.62 4.92 11.77
C ILE A 4 -0.72 4.60 11.10
N ARG A 5 -0.78 3.46 10.40
CA ARG A 5 -1.97 3.04 9.65
C ARG A 5 -2.55 1.75 10.14
N THR A 6 -3.87 1.67 10.09
CA THR A 6 -4.59 0.41 10.31
C THR A 6 -5.86 0.31 9.48
N ALA A 7 -6.16 -0.92 9.07
CA ALA A 7 -7.47 -1.34 8.61
C ALA A 7 -8.22 -2.18 9.67
N ASP A 8 -7.56 -2.54 10.77
CA ASP A 8 -8.14 -3.20 11.93
C ASP A 8 -8.60 -2.19 12.98
N ILE A 9 -9.92 -1.98 13.05
CA ILE A 9 -10.51 -1.03 13.99
C ILE A 9 -10.36 -1.47 15.44
N THR A 10 -10.11 -2.76 15.71
CA THR A 10 -9.85 -3.23 17.07
C THR A 10 -8.53 -2.67 17.63
N LYS A 11 -7.60 -2.26 16.76
CA LYS A 11 -6.33 -1.61 17.12
C LYS A 11 -6.43 -0.09 17.31
N LEU A 12 -7.59 0.52 17.05
CA LEU A 12 -7.73 1.98 16.98
C LEU A 12 -7.36 2.69 18.29
N ASP A 13 -7.72 2.13 19.44
CA ASP A 13 -7.43 2.76 20.74
C ASP A 13 -5.94 2.69 21.07
N GLN A 14 -5.27 1.57 20.75
CA GLN A 14 -3.82 1.46 20.86
C GLN A 14 -3.11 2.48 19.95
N ILE A 15 -3.57 2.59 18.69
CA ILE A 15 -2.98 3.51 17.71
C ILE A 15 -3.15 4.96 18.14
N ARG A 16 -4.29 5.32 18.74
CA ARG A 16 -4.48 6.65 19.36
C ARG A 16 -3.52 6.87 20.52
N ALA A 17 -3.35 5.90 21.41
CA ALA A 17 -2.40 6.03 22.52
C ALA A 17 -0.95 6.24 22.04
N LEU A 18 -0.54 5.52 20.99
CA LEU A 18 0.76 5.72 20.35
C LEU A 18 0.85 7.09 19.67
N SER A 19 -0.22 7.51 18.98
CA SER A 19 -0.30 8.81 18.33
C SER A 19 -0.15 9.96 19.31
N ASP A 20 -0.84 9.89 20.46
CA ASP A 20 -0.76 10.92 21.50
C ASP A 20 0.62 10.93 22.18
N ARG A 21 1.21 9.75 22.43
CA ARG A 21 2.52 9.62 23.08
C ARG A 21 3.67 10.12 22.20
N PHE A 22 3.64 9.85 20.91
CA PHE A 22 4.74 10.12 19.98
C PHE A 22 4.42 11.22 18.95
N ASN A 23 3.29 11.91 19.11
CA ASN A 23 2.82 12.95 18.18
C ASN A 23 2.76 12.47 16.71
N LEU A 24 2.19 11.28 16.50
CA LEU A 24 2.08 10.66 15.18
C LEU A 24 0.84 11.17 14.41
N LYS A 25 0.83 10.98 13.09
CA LYS A 25 -0.41 11.04 12.31
C LYS A 25 -1.06 9.66 12.26
N ILE A 26 -2.37 9.62 12.05
CA ILE A 26 -3.12 8.35 11.89
C ILE A 26 -3.69 8.27 10.47
N GLY A 27 -3.64 7.06 9.90
CA GLY A 27 -4.39 6.69 8.71
C GLY A 27 -5.30 5.50 8.95
N LEU A 28 -6.51 5.55 8.40
CA LEU A 28 -7.51 4.49 8.53
C LEU A 28 -7.98 4.00 7.17
N GLY A 29 -8.09 2.68 7.04
CA GLY A 29 -8.60 2.03 5.83
C GLY A 29 -7.57 1.09 5.22
N SER A 30 -7.90 0.59 4.03
CA SER A 30 -7.12 -0.43 3.36
C SER A 30 -7.05 -0.13 1.87
N GLU A 31 -5.86 -0.27 1.31
CA GLU A 31 -5.63 -0.26 -0.14
C GLU A 31 -6.12 -1.56 -0.82
N SER A 32 -6.42 -2.60 -0.05
CA SER A 32 -6.62 -3.97 -0.57
C SER A 32 -8.08 -4.42 -0.62
N CYS A 33 -8.98 -3.83 0.20
CA CYS A 33 -10.35 -4.33 0.33
C CYS A 33 -11.38 -3.29 0.77
N VAL A 34 -12.49 -3.20 0.03
CA VAL A 34 -13.62 -2.29 0.34
C VAL A 34 -14.36 -2.63 1.63
N PHE A 35 -14.25 -3.88 2.11
CA PHE A 35 -14.90 -4.32 3.34
C PHE A 35 -14.06 -4.02 4.59
N LYS A 36 -12.81 -3.57 4.41
CA LYS A 36 -11.90 -3.14 5.47
C LYS A 36 -11.89 -1.61 5.66
N LEU A 37 -12.82 -0.91 5.01
CA LEU A 37 -13.02 0.52 5.23
C LEU A 37 -13.65 0.78 6.61
N PRO A 38 -13.14 1.77 7.38
CA PRO A 38 -13.75 2.16 8.63
C PRO A 38 -15.16 2.69 8.42
N LYS A 39 -16.03 2.58 9.42
CA LYS A 39 -17.35 3.23 9.38
C LYS A 39 -17.17 4.75 9.45
N LEU A 40 -18.11 5.50 8.85
CA LEU A 40 -18.05 6.97 8.81
C LEU A 40 -18.07 7.61 10.20
N ASP A 41 -18.76 7.02 11.18
CA ASP A 41 -18.78 7.50 12.55
C ASP A 41 -17.41 7.35 13.23
N GLN A 42 -16.68 6.26 12.94
CA GLN A 42 -15.33 6.02 13.42
C GLN A 42 -14.34 7.05 12.84
N ILE A 43 -14.48 7.37 11.54
CA ILE A 43 -13.69 8.42 10.89
C ILE A 43 -13.97 9.77 11.55
N ARG A 44 -15.24 10.17 11.68
CA ARG A 44 -15.61 11.46 12.30
C ARG A 44 -15.09 11.58 13.74
N LYS A 45 -15.27 10.54 14.55
CA LYS A 45 -14.75 10.51 15.94
C LYS A 45 -13.23 10.66 15.99
N THR A 46 -12.51 10.10 15.03
CA THR A 46 -11.04 10.19 14.96
C THR A 46 -10.58 11.54 14.42
N ALA A 47 -11.20 12.03 13.35
CA ALA A 47 -10.90 13.33 12.73
C ALA A 47 -11.11 14.51 13.69
N ASN A 48 -12.09 14.41 14.61
CA ASN A 48 -12.31 15.43 15.63
C ASN A 48 -11.18 15.54 16.67
N LYS A 49 -10.30 14.53 16.76
CA LYS A 49 -9.18 14.48 17.70
C LYS A 49 -7.82 14.64 17.04
N ILE A 50 -7.76 14.45 15.72
CA ILE A 50 -6.51 14.34 14.97
C ILE A 50 -6.60 15.18 13.73
N GLU A 51 -5.67 16.14 13.64
CA GLU A 51 -5.52 16.98 12.47
C GLU A 51 -4.96 16.18 11.29
N HIS A 52 -5.63 16.29 10.14
CA HIS A 52 -5.26 15.65 8.88
C HIS A 52 -5.22 14.12 8.93
N LEU A 53 -6.25 13.50 9.55
CA LEU A 53 -6.51 12.06 9.46
C LEU A 53 -6.47 11.61 7.98
N SER A 54 -5.70 10.57 7.71
CA SER A 54 -5.67 9.95 6.38
C SER A 54 -6.77 8.89 6.26
N VAL A 55 -7.47 8.86 5.13
CA VAL A 55 -8.41 7.79 4.79
C VAL A 55 -7.93 7.10 3.52
N ILE A 56 -7.69 5.79 3.63
CA ILE A 56 -7.10 4.98 2.55
C ILE A 56 -8.20 4.21 1.85
N THR A 57 -8.35 4.42 0.54
CA THR A 57 -9.32 3.71 -0.30
C THR A 57 -8.65 2.59 -1.08
N PRO A 58 -9.33 1.47 -1.34
CA PRO A 58 -8.74 0.37 -2.09
C PRO A 58 -8.80 0.55 -3.60
N ILE A 59 -8.08 -0.31 -4.32
CA ILE A 59 -8.43 -0.65 -5.70
C ILE A 59 -9.86 -1.23 -5.68
N THR A 60 -10.78 -0.60 -6.42
CA THR A 60 -12.22 -0.82 -6.20
C THR A 60 -12.79 -1.70 -7.30
N PRO A 61 -13.24 -2.94 -6.99
CA PRO A 61 -13.94 -3.75 -7.97
C PRO A 61 -15.21 -3.04 -8.47
N GLN A 62 -15.52 -3.16 -9.76
CA GLN A 62 -16.64 -2.47 -10.40
C GLN A 62 -17.96 -2.61 -9.62
N LYS A 63 -18.26 -3.80 -9.09
CA LYS A 63 -19.46 -4.08 -8.28
C LYS A 63 -19.60 -3.23 -7.01
N HIS A 64 -18.53 -2.57 -6.57
CA HIS A 64 -18.48 -1.73 -5.37
C HIS A 64 -18.22 -0.24 -5.66
N TYR A 65 -18.05 0.12 -6.94
CA TYR A 65 -17.71 1.47 -7.37
C TYR A 65 -18.67 2.54 -6.82
N GLU A 66 -19.98 2.39 -7.03
CA GLU A 66 -20.99 3.35 -6.55
C GLU A 66 -20.98 3.50 -5.02
N LYS A 67 -20.85 2.36 -4.31
CA LYS A 67 -20.77 2.35 -2.85
C LYS A 67 -19.52 3.10 -2.37
N MET A 68 -18.39 2.92 -3.06
CA MET A 68 -17.14 3.58 -2.73
C MET A 68 -17.22 5.09 -2.95
N LEU A 69 -17.78 5.55 -4.07
CA LEU A 69 -17.98 6.98 -4.31
C LEU A 69 -18.90 7.63 -3.28
N LYS A 70 -20.02 6.96 -2.96
CA LYS A 70 -20.93 7.43 -1.90
C LYS A 70 -20.22 7.53 -0.55
N TYR A 71 -19.37 6.56 -0.23
CA TYR A 71 -18.58 6.57 1.00
C TYR A 71 -17.60 7.74 1.03
N ILE A 72 -16.81 7.94 -0.03
CA ILE A 72 -15.81 9.01 -0.11
C ILE A 72 -16.47 10.39 0.01
N LYS A 73 -17.58 10.60 -0.68
CA LYS A 73 -18.33 11.87 -0.63
C LYS A 73 -18.96 12.16 0.75
N ALA A 74 -19.09 11.15 1.61
CA ALA A 74 -19.65 11.28 2.96
C ALA A 74 -18.58 11.46 4.04
N LEU A 75 -17.30 11.44 3.68
CA LEU A 75 -16.18 11.73 4.57
C LEU A 75 -16.26 13.18 5.09
N PRO A 76 -15.81 13.44 6.33
CA PRO A 76 -15.72 14.82 6.82
C PRO A 76 -14.67 15.63 6.04
N SER A 77 -14.78 16.96 6.10
CA SER A 77 -13.76 17.86 5.55
C SER A 77 -12.44 17.75 6.32
N GLY A 78 -11.36 18.25 5.72
CA GLY A 78 -10.03 18.25 6.36
C GLY A 78 -9.29 16.90 6.33
N ILE A 79 -9.90 15.87 5.75
CA ILE A 79 -9.30 14.55 5.54
C ILE A 79 -8.23 14.62 4.45
N ARG A 80 -7.14 13.88 4.66
CA ARG A 80 -6.22 13.51 3.61
C ARG A 80 -6.69 12.21 2.96
N LEU A 81 -7.07 12.26 1.68
CA LEU A 81 -7.57 11.09 0.97
C LEU A 81 -6.42 10.40 0.23
N VAL A 82 -6.22 9.10 0.48
CA VAL A 82 -5.29 8.28 -0.31
C VAL A 82 -6.10 7.45 -1.29
N VAL A 83 -5.91 7.72 -2.59
CA VAL A 83 -6.66 7.06 -3.65
C VAL A 83 -5.76 6.03 -4.33
N ASN A 84 -6.23 4.78 -4.40
CA ASN A 84 -5.54 3.67 -5.06
C ASN A 84 -6.21 3.24 -6.38
N ASP A 85 -7.27 3.93 -6.81
CA ASP A 85 -8.06 3.58 -7.98
C ASP A 85 -8.25 4.79 -8.90
N MET A 86 -7.76 4.70 -10.13
CA MET A 86 -7.86 5.78 -11.12
C MET A 86 -9.29 6.10 -11.52
N GLY A 87 -10.19 5.11 -11.55
CA GLY A 87 -11.59 5.32 -11.87
C GLY A 87 -12.28 6.14 -10.78
N ILE A 88 -11.98 5.84 -9.52
CA ILE A 88 -12.45 6.65 -8.38
C ILE A 88 -11.91 8.08 -8.46
N LEU A 89 -10.60 8.27 -8.67
CA LEU A 89 -9.99 9.60 -8.80
C LEU A 89 -10.66 10.43 -9.90
N TYR A 90 -10.80 9.87 -11.10
CA TYR A 90 -11.43 10.52 -12.24
C TYR A 90 -12.88 10.94 -11.95
N SER A 91 -13.60 10.14 -11.18
CA SER A 91 -15.00 10.41 -10.81
C SER A 91 -15.12 11.52 -9.78
N LEU A 92 -14.18 11.60 -8.84
CA LEU A 92 -14.10 12.71 -7.88
C LEU A 92 -13.79 14.01 -8.60
N TYR A 93 -12.85 14.00 -9.56
CA TYR A 93 -12.52 15.15 -10.40
C TYR A 93 -13.73 15.64 -11.19
N ASN A 94 -14.39 14.76 -11.95
CA ASN A 94 -15.57 15.13 -12.76
C ASN A 94 -16.77 15.62 -11.95
N SER A 95 -16.85 15.24 -10.68
CA SER A 95 -17.90 15.73 -9.77
C SER A 95 -17.43 16.88 -8.88
N ASN A 96 -16.30 17.53 -9.21
CA ASN A 96 -15.69 18.65 -8.48
C ASN A 96 -15.53 18.36 -6.97
N SER A 97 -15.36 17.09 -6.61
CA SER A 97 -15.30 16.64 -5.21
C SER A 97 -13.86 16.58 -4.69
N THR A 98 -12.86 16.83 -5.53
CA THR A 98 -11.44 16.81 -5.14
C THR A 98 -11.11 17.91 -4.14
N ASN A 99 -11.74 19.09 -4.28
CA ASN A 99 -11.53 20.24 -3.39
C ASN A 99 -12.12 20.07 -1.97
N ASN A 100 -12.84 18.98 -1.70
CA ASN A 100 -13.41 18.70 -0.37
C ASN A 100 -12.38 18.13 0.61
N PHE A 101 -11.21 17.72 0.11
CA PHE A 101 -10.15 17.10 0.88
C PHE A 101 -9.04 18.11 1.14
N HIS A 102 -8.39 17.99 2.30
CA HIS A 102 -7.22 18.82 2.61
C HIS A 102 -6.06 18.52 1.65
N GLN A 103 -5.90 17.24 1.30
CA GLN A 103 -4.89 16.76 0.37
C GLN A 103 -5.39 15.46 -0.26
N ILE A 104 -5.09 15.23 -1.54
CA ILE A 104 -5.33 13.95 -2.20
C ILE A 104 -3.98 13.38 -2.62
N ALA A 105 -3.68 12.18 -2.13
CA ALA A 105 -2.46 11.46 -2.43
C ALA A 105 -2.73 10.29 -3.39
N ALA A 106 -1.86 10.14 -4.39
CA ALA A 106 -1.80 8.93 -5.19
C ALA A 106 -1.17 7.81 -4.36
N GLY A 107 -1.93 6.77 -4.04
CA GLY A 107 -1.45 5.61 -3.31
C GLY A 107 -0.68 4.62 -4.20
N ARG A 108 -0.19 3.53 -3.58
CA ARG A 108 0.55 2.44 -4.24
C ARG A 108 -0.23 1.72 -5.35
N GLY A 109 -1.57 1.83 -5.36
CA GLY A 109 -2.38 1.33 -6.47
C GLY A 109 -2.29 2.16 -7.76
N ILE A 110 -1.81 3.41 -7.66
CA ILE A 110 -1.58 4.33 -8.80
C ILE A 110 -0.07 4.45 -9.12
N VAL A 111 0.79 4.37 -8.10
CA VAL A 111 2.24 4.40 -8.25
C VAL A 111 2.77 3.00 -8.56
N HIS A 112 3.24 2.79 -9.78
CA HIS A 112 3.70 1.49 -10.25
C HIS A 112 5.21 1.47 -10.42
N THR A 113 5.84 0.44 -9.85
CA THR A 113 7.28 0.22 -9.95
C THR A 113 7.58 -1.26 -10.19
N SER A 114 8.63 -1.54 -10.98
CA SER A 114 9.18 -2.88 -11.14
C SER A 114 10.33 -3.16 -10.16
N GLU A 115 10.78 -2.16 -9.42
CA GLU A 115 11.77 -2.29 -8.34
C GLU A 115 11.27 -3.21 -7.21
N ALA A 116 9.96 -3.20 -6.95
CA ALA A 116 9.31 -4.09 -5.98
C ALA A 116 9.19 -5.55 -6.45
N CYS A 117 9.78 -5.93 -7.60
CA CYS A 117 9.80 -7.32 -8.04
C CYS A 117 10.71 -8.16 -7.12
N PRO A 118 10.21 -9.25 -6.50
CA PRO A 118 10.98 -10.06 -5.52
C PRO A 118 12.32 -10.60 -6.00
N TRP A 119 12.49 -10.74 -7.32
CA TRP A 119 13.68 -11.29 -7.96
C TRP A 119 14.30 -10.30 -8.96
N VAL A 120 14.08 -8.99 -8.76
CA VAL A 120 14.58 -7.94 -9.66
C VAL A 120 16.08 -8.04 -9.90
N GLU A 121 16.86 -8.29 -8.85
CA GLU A 121 18.33 -8.43 -8.93
C GLU A 121 18.74 -9.59 -9.85
N HIS A 122 17.95 -10.67 -9.90
CA HIS A 122 18.22 -11.84 -10.74
C HIS A 122 17.79 -11.64 -12.19
N LEU A 123 16.69 -10.93 -12.44
CA LEU A 123 16.27 -10.58 -13.81
C LEU A 123 17.29 -9.66 -14.47
N LEU A 124 17.84 -8.73 -13.70
CA LEU A 124 18.70 -7.69 -14.21
C LEU A 124 20.20 -8.03 -14.17
N ARG A 125 20.59 -9.16 -13.56
CA ARG A 125 22.01 -9.47 -13.30
C ARG A 125 22.90 -9.35 -14.54
N ASP A 126 22.43 -9.93 -15.64
CA ASP A 126 23.18 -10.08 -16.88
C ASP A 126 22.82 -8.99 -17.91
N GLU A 127 22.03 -7.98 -17.49
CA GLU A 127 21.61 -6.85 -18.31
C GLU A 127 22.61 -5.69 -18.28
N THR A 128 22.60 -4.88 -19.34
CA THR A 128 23.39 -3.63 -19.40
C THR A 128 22.83 -2.57 -18.47
N ASP A 129 23.64 -1.61 -18.04
CA ASP A 129 23.21 -0.54 -17.13
C ASP A 129 22.06 0.30 -17.69
N ILE A 130 22.02 0.49 -19.02
CA ILE A 130 20.93 1.20 -19.71
C ILE A 130 19.60 0.44 -19.54
N ILE A 131 19.63 -0.88 -19.67
CA ILE A 131 18.42 -1.72 -19.50
C ILE A 131 18.01 -1.77 -18.03
N LYS A 132 18.98 -1.87 -17.11
CA LYS A 132 18.72 -1.81 -15.65
C LYS A 132 18.03 -0.50 -15.27
N GLU A 133 18.56 0.64 -15.71
CA GLU A 133 17.98 1.95 -15.44
C GLU A 133 16.58 2.06 -16.04
N ALA A 134 16.39 1.61 -17.29
CA ALA A 134 15.09 1.65 -17.93
C ALA A 134 14.04 0.77 -17.23
N PHE A 135 14.43 -0.42 -16.76
CA PHE A 135 13.54 -1.35 -16.04
C PHE A 135 13.13 -0.80 -14.67
N LEU A 136 14.04 -0.13 -13.97
CA LEU A 136 13.79 0.44 -12.64
C LEU A 136 13.04 1.78 -12.67
N LYS A 137 12.74 2.32 -13.87
CA LYS A 137 11.85 3.47 -13.99
C LYS A 137 10.44 3.11 -13.56
N THR A 138 9.80 4.08 -12.94
CA THR A 138 8.43 4.00 -12.47
C THR A 138 7.53 4.82 -13.38
N ASN A 139 6.22 4.70 -13.21
CA ASN A 139 5.28 5.56 -13.93
C ASN A 139 5.43 7.06 -13.57
N LEU A 140 6.10 7.37 -12.45
CA LEU A 140 6.40 8.75 -12.03
C LEU A 140 7.50 9.39 -12.87
N ASN A 141 8.39 8.60 -13.48
CA ASN A 141 9.42 9.12 -14.38
C ASN A 141 8.85 9.57 -15.75
N TYR A 142 7.58 9.28 -16.01
CA TYR A 142 6.93 9.63 -17.27
C TYR A 142 6.01 10.84 -17.09
N THR A 143 6.45 11.98 -17.60
CA THR A 143 5.79 13.28 -17.43
C THR A 143 4.30 13.26 -17.79
N ARG A 144 3.89 12.59 -18.88
CA ARG A 144 2.47 12.52 -19.25
C ARG A 144 1.60 11.83 -18.21
N THR A 145 2.10 10.77 -17.56
CA THR A 145 1.35 10.10 -16.49
C THR A 145 1.25 11.00 -15.28
N PHE A 146 2.34 11.69 -14.94
CA PHE A 146 2.35 12.63 -13.84
C PHE A 146 1.40 13.81 -14.07
N ASP A 147 1.48 14.47 -15.23
CA ASP A 147 0.59 15.56 -15.63
C ASP A 147 -0.88 15.13 -15.58
N LEU A 148 -1.18 13.90 -16.00
CA LEU A 148 -2.53 13.36 -15.91
C LEU A 148 -3.02 13.29 -14.47
N ILE A 149 -2.25 12.68 -13.56
CA ILE A 149 -2.72 12.50 -12.18
C ILE A 149 -2.78 13.82 -11.40
N THR A 150 -1.86 14.75 -11.64
CA THR A 150 -1.88 16.08 -10.99
C THR A 150 -3.05 16.93 -11.48
N ASN A 151 -3.35 16.90 -12.79
CA ASN A 151 -4.53 17.57 -13.34
C ASN A 151 -5.86 17.02 -12.77
N LEU A 152 -5.87 15.76 -12.31
CA LEU A 152 -7.00 15.16 -11.61
C LEU A 152 -7.09 15.53 -10.12
N GLY A 153 -6.21 16.40 -9.63
CA GLY A 153 -6.22 16.91 -8.26
C GLY A 153 -5.30 16.19 -7.28
N ILE A 154 -4.42 15.28 -7.74
CA ILE A 154 -3.36 14.71 -6.90
C ILE A 154 -2.34 15.80 -6.56
N CYS A 155 -2.04 15.94 -5.28
CA CYS A 155 -1.05 16.89 -4.76
C CYS A 155 -0.06 16.25 -3.77
N ALA A 156 -0.05 14.93 -3.64
CA ALA A 156 0.92 14.16 -2.87
C ALA A 156 1.07 12.74 -3.45
N VAL A 157 2.16 12.06 -3.12
CA VAL A 157 2.45 10.71 -3.59
C VAL A 157 2.76 9.81 -2.40
N GLU A 158 2.24 8.58 -2.44
CA GLU A 158 2.65 7.51 -1.55
C GLU A 158 3.26 6.37 -2.31
N THR A 159 4.34 5.83 -1.76
CA THR A 159 5.06 4.76 -2.41
C THR A 159 5.69 3.80 -1.42
N ASP A 160 6.27 2.72 -1.93
CA ASP A 160 7.12 1.83 -1.17
C ASP A 160 8.49 2.47 -0.95
N MET A 161 9.16 2.14 0.15
CA MET A 161 10.49 2.67 0.47
C MET A 161 11.58 2.00 -0.38
N GLU A 162 11.51 2.21 -1.69
CA GLU A 162 12.43 1.66 -2.68
C GLU A 162 13.21 2.81 -3.35
N PRO A 163 14.56 2.75 -3.45
CA PRO A 163 15.38 3.91 -3.78
C PRO A 163 15.02 4.62 -5.10
N ASN A 164 14.83 3.89 -6.20
CA ASN A 164 14.54 4.50 -7.50
C ASN A 164 13.13 5.08 -7.52
N THR A 165 12.19 4.40 -6.88
CA THR A 165 10.81 4.82 -6.77
C THR A 165 10.64 6.07 -5.90
N VAL A 166 11.30 6.12 -4.74
CA VAL A 166 11.27 7.31 -3.87
C VAL A 166 11.98 8.47 -4.54
N LYS A 167 13.14 8.24 -5.18
CA LYS A 167 13.85 9.27 -5.94
C LYS A 167 12.95 9.89 -7.01
N ALA A 168 12.30 9.05 -7.82
CA ALA A 168 11.37 9.51 -8.85
C ALA A 168 10.21 10.33 -8.26
N ALA A 169 9.68 9.94 -7.09
CA ALA A 169 8.62 10.68 -6.42
C ALA A 169 9.08 12.04 -5.87
N VAL A 170 10.28 12.12 -5.28
CA VAL A 170 10.84 13.36 -4.73
C VAL A 170 11.15 14.37 -5.85
N GLU A 171 11.65 13.89 -6.99
CA GLU A 171 11.95 14.72 -8.17
C GLU A 171 10.71 15.40 -8.77
N LEU A 172 9.49 14.95 -8.43
CA LEU A 172 8.23 15.61 -8.81
C LEU A 172 7.97 16.93 -8.06
N GLY A 173 8.68 17.17 -6.95
CA GLY A 173 8.45 18.34 -6.10
C GLY A 173 7.12 18.32 -5.32
N LEU A 174 6.46 17.17 -5.22
CA LEU A 174 5.29 16.97 -4.37
C LEU A 174 5.68 16.39 -3.00
N PRO A 175 4.85 16.57 -1.95
CA PRO A 175 4.92 15.79 -0.73
C PRO A 175 4.95 14.28 -0.99
N VAL A 176 6.00 13.61 -0.50
CA VAL A 176 6.18 12.15 -0.62
C VAL A 176 6.04 11.48 0.74
N ALA A 177 5.22 10.44 0.78
CA ALA A 177 5.14 9.51 1.89
C ALA A 177 5.62 8.11 1.46
N ALA A 178 6.39 7.41 2.28
CA ALA A 178 6.89 6.07 1.96
C ALA A 178 6.53 5.03 3.02
N HIS A 179 6.10 3.85 2.58
CA HIS A 179 5.80 2.71 3.43
C HIS A 179 7.08 2.06 3.97
N PHE A 180 7.22 2.08 5.31
CA PHE A 180 8.36 1.51 6.01
C PHE A 180 8.28 -0.01 6.08
N GLU A 181 9.43 -0.65 5.92
CA GLU A 181 9.69 -2.09 6.02
C GLU A 181 8.97 -2.99 5.01
N PHE A 182 7.72 -2.72 4.63
CA PHE A 182 6.93 -3.65 3.82
C PHE A 182 6.46 -3.03 2.51
N ILE A 183 6.95 -3.62 1.41
CA ILE A 183 6.70 -3.16 0.06
C ILE A 183 5.63 -4.02 -0.61
N ALA A 184 4.73 -3.41 -1.36
CA ALA A 184 3.64 -4.11 -2.02
C ALA A 184 4.14 -4.72 -3.33
N VAL A 185 4.24 -6.05 -3.38
CA VAL A 185 4.74 -6.76 -4.58
C VAL A 185 3.63 -7.16 -5.54
N ALA A 186 2.41 -7.34 -5.03
CA ALA A 186 1.25 -7.70 -5.85
C ALA A 186 -0.09 -7.36 -5.18
N TYR A 187 -1.04 -6.91 -5.99
CA TYR A 187 -2.47 -6.86 -5.66
C TYR A 187 -3.19 -7.93 -6.47
N ALA A 188 -3.79 -8.92 -5.81
CA ALA A 188 -4.47 -9.98 -6.54
C ALA A 188 -5.89 -9.56 -6.95
N ARG A 189 -6.34 -9.95 -8.14
CA ARG A 189 -7.75 -9.74 -8.55
C ARG A 189 -8.71 -10.67 -7.83
N SER A 190 -8.19 -11.80 -7.34
CA SER A 190 -8.93 -12.79 -6.56
C SER A 190 -8.31 -12.89 -5.17
N CYS A 191 -9.13 -12.67 -4.13
CA CYS A 191 -8.65 -12.56 -2.76
C CYS A 191 -8.04 -13.87 -2.26
N HIS A 192 -6.72 -13.87 -2.05
CA HIS A 192 -5.99 -15.03 -1.52
C HIS A 192 -6.53 -15.47 -0.16
N THR A 193 -6.77 -14.53 0.76
CA THR A 193 -7.27 -14.83 2.10
C THR A 193 -8.64 -15.50 2.05
N SER A 194 -9.56 -14.95 1.26
CA SER A 194 -10.90 -15.51 1.04
C SER A 194 -10.85 -16.93 0.47
N ARG A 195 -9.99 -17.16 -0.53
CA ARG A 195 -9.80 -18.50 -1.13
C ARG A 195 -9.19 -19.50 -0.16
N PHE A 196 -8.18 -19.08 0.59
CA PHE A 196 -7.45 -19.94 1.53
C PHE A 196 -8.34 -20.43 2.66
N TYR A 197 -9.17 -19.55 3.25
CA TYR A 197 -10.10 -19.92 4.31
C TYR A 197 -11.48 -20.39 3.80
N ASN A 198 -11.71 -20.40 2.49
CA ASN A 198 -13.01 -20.71 1.88
C ASN A 198 -14.15 -19.84 2.44
N GLU A 199 -13.88 -18.55 2.67
CA GLU A 199 -14.82 -17.57 3.23
C GLU A 199 -15.10 -16.49 2.19
N GLN A 200 -16.35 -16.01 2.08
CA GLN A 200 -16.69 -14.89 1.19
C GLN A 200 -16.61 -13.55 1.93
N PRO A 201 -16.06 -12.48 1.32
CA PRO A 201 -16.16 -11.14 1.90
C PRO A 201 -17.62 -10.75 2.14
N PRO A 202 -17.97 -10.16 3.31
CA PRO A 202 -17.07 -9.59 4.33
C PRO A 202 -16.61 -10.55 5.43
N ASN A 203 -16.98 -11.84 5.41
CA ASN A 203 -16.78 -12.75 6.53
C ASN A 203 -15.28 -12.99 6.85
N CYS A 204 -14.40 -12.83 5.86
CA CYS A 204 -12.96 -13.00 6.01
C CYS A 204 -12.21 -11.79 6.60
N THR A 205 -12.90 -10.69 6.94
CA THR A 205 -12.24 -9.42 7.30
C THR A 205 -11.36 -9.53 8.55
N SER A 206 -11.70 -10.38 9.53
CA SER A 206 -10.89 -10.62 10.73
C SER A 206 -9.62 -11.42 10.44
N ARG A 207 -9.63 -12.29 9.43
CA ARG A 207 -8.44 -13.03 8.96
C ARG A 207 -7.37 -12.10 8.37
N CYS A 208 -7.78 -10.89 7.97
CA CYS A 208 -6.93 -9.90 7.34
C CYS A 208 -6.37 -8.86 8.33
N ASN A 209 -6.33 -9.16 9.64
CA ASN A 209 -5.82 -8.26 10.69
C ASN A 209 -4.35 -8.53 11.07
N THR A 210 -3.83 -9.66 10.63
CA THR A 210 -2.47 -10.14 10.89
C THR A 210 -1.90 -10.71 9.60
N PRO A 211 -0.62 -10.49 9.27
CA PRO A 211 -0.02 -11.04 8.06
C PRO A 211 0.09 -12.56 8.15
N ILE A 212 -0.09 -13.23 7.01
CA ILE A 212 0.20 -14.65 6.82
C ILE A 212 1.53 -14.74 6.08
N GLU A 213 2.52 -15.40 6.67
CA GLU A 213 3.79 -15.67 6.00
C GLU A 213 3.57 -16.69 4.87
N LEU A 214 4.12 -16.38 3.69
CA LEU A 214 4.09 -17.25 2.53
C LEU A 214 5.52 -17.74 2.23
N GLN A 215 5.63 -19.05 2.02
CA GLN A 215 6.89 -19.71 1.66
C GLN A 215 6.71 -20.47 0.34
N LEU A 216 7.78 -20.53 -0.46
CA LEU A 216 7.78 -21.29 -1.71
C LEU A 216 7.80 -22.79 -1.40
N ALA A 217 6.66 -23.46 -1.59
CA ALA A 217 6.53 -24.90 -1.38
C ALA A 217 6.81 -25.71 -2.65
N ASP A 218 6.18 -25.32 -3.76
CA ASP A 218 6.31 -25.97 -5.06
C ASP A 218 6.50 -24.91 -6.16
N MET A 219 7.20 -25.29 -7.23
CA MET A 219 7.33 -24.51 -8.45
C MET A 219 6.81 -25.31 -9.64
N PHE A 220 6.24 -24.62 -10.63
CA PHE A 220 5.85 -25.28 -11.87
C PHE A 220 7.10 -25.42 -12.76
N ASP A 221 7.59 -26.65 -12.90
CA ASP A 221 8.74 -26.98 -13.72
C ASP A 221 8.31 -27.32 -15.15
N LEU A 222 8.70 -26.45 -16.08
CA LEU A 222 8.48 -26.65 -17.51
C LEU A 222 9.49 -27.60 -18.15
N SER A 223 10.61 -27.87 -17.48
CA SER A 223 11.68 -28.75 -17.98
C SER A 223 11.47 -30.23 -17.66
N GLY A 224 10.62 -30.52 -16.67
CA GLY A 224 10.22 -31.87 -16.32
C GLY A 224 9.50 -32.61 -17.47
N THR A 225 9.61 -33.94 -17.48
CA THR A 225 8.86 -34.81 -18.42
C THR A 225 7.98 -35.79 -17.63
N PRO A 226 6.66 -35.54 -17.51
CA PRO A 226 5.91 -34.39 -18.02
C PRO A 226 6.15 -33.10 -17.20
N PRO A 227 5.86 -31.91 -17.76
CA PRO A 227 5.84 -30.67 -17.00
C PRO A 227 4.87 -30.77 -15.83
N GLY A 228 5.25 -30.21 -14.67
CA GLY A 228 4.44 -30.36 -13.46
C GLY A 228 5.00 -29.59 -12.28
N PHE A 229 4.36 -29.75 -11.13
CA PHE A 229 4.88 -29.19 -9.88
C PHE A 229 6.06 -30.01 -9.39
N ALA A 230 7.15 -29.30 -9.08
CA ALA A 230 8.35 -29.86 -8.49
C ALA A 230 8.75 -29.02 -7.27
N GLN A 231 9.44 -29.68 -6.34
CA GLN A 231 10.01 -29.00 -5.18
C GLN A 231 11.16 -28.08 -5.62
N PRO A 232 11.22 -26.83 -5.13
CA PRO A 232 12.32 -25.94 -5.46
C PRO A 232 13.62 -26.47 -4.86
N ASP A 233 14.70 -26.39 -5.65
CA ASP A 233 16.04 -26.67 -5.15
C ASP A 233 16.50 -25.60 -4.13
N GLN A 234 17.63 -25.87 -3.47
CA GLN A 234 18.16 -24.97 -2.44
C GLN A 234 18.48 -23.57 -2.99
N LYS A 235 18.98 -23.50 -4.23
CA LYS A 235 19.32 -22.23 -4.89
C LYS A 235 18.07 -21.38 -5.13
N MET A 236 16.98 -21.98 -5.58
CA MET A 236 15.70 -21.29 -5.77
C MET A 236 15.10 -20.81 -4.45
N LYS A 237 15.23 -21.60 -3.38
CA LYS A 237 14.80 -21.19 -2.03
C LYS A 237 15.58 -19.97 -1.51
N GLU A 238 16.85 -19.83 -1.87
CA GLU A 238 17.68 -18.67 -1.50
C GLU A 238 17.32 -17.40 -2.29
N ILE A 239 16.86 -17.57 -3.53
CA ILE A 239 16.43 -16.47 -4.40
C ILE A 239 15.06 -15.94 -3.99
N PHE A 240 14.15 -16.83 -3.61
CA PHE A 240 12.77 -16.47 -3.34
C PHE A 240 12.64 -15.90 -1.91
N PRO A 241 12.30 -14.60 -1.74
CA PRO A 241 12.21 -14.03 -0.41
C PRO A 241 10.97 -14.54 0.33
N THR A 242 11.01 -14.46 1.65
CA THR A 242 9.79 -14.60 2.47
C THR A 242 8.79 -13.50 2.07
N LEU A 243 7.57 -13.92 1.72
CA LEU A 243 6.49 -13.02 1.38
C LEU A 243 5.44 -12.99 2.51
N TYR A 244 4.63 -11.95 2.54
CA TYR A 244 3.59 -11.76 3.53
C TYR A 244 2.27 -11.42 2.84
N LEU A 245 1.22 -12.16 3.14
CA LEU A 245 -0.14 -11.86 2.69
C LEU A 245 -0.87 -11.11 3.79
N LEU A 246 -1.35 -9.90 3.49
CA LEU A 246 -2.31 -9.19 4.35
C LEU A 246 -3.52 -8.79 3.50
N GLY A 247 -4.65 -9.46 3.76
CA GLY A 247 -5.86 -9.30 2.98
C GLY A 247 -5.72 -9.80 1.54
N ASN A 248 -5.55 -8.88 0.60
CA ASN A 248 -5.46 -9.16 -0.83
C ASN A 248 -4.18 -8.60 -1.47
N THR A 249 -3.25 -8.15 -0.63
CA THR A 249 -1.96 -7.63 -1.07
C THR A 249 -0.87 -8.54 -0.53
N VAL A 250 0.09 -8.85 -1.41
CA VAL A 250 1.32 -9.57 -1.05
C VAL A 250 2.41 -8.53 -0.85
N PHE A 251 3.19 -8.72 0.21
CA PHE A 251 4.28 -7.85 0.60
C PHE A 251 5.59 -8.63 0.69
N MET A 252 6.71 -7.91 0.55
CA MET A 252 8.01 -8.38 0.99
C MET A 252 8.66 -7.33 1.89
N LYS A 253 9.73 -7.70 2.60
CA LYS A 253 10.47 -6.72 3.38
C LYS A 253 11.41 -5.91 2.49
N SER A 254 11.38 -4.59 2.62
CA SER A 254 12.39 -3.74 1.99
C SER A 254 13.74 -3.92 2.67
N LYS A 255 14.80 -3.85 1.86
CA LYS A 255 16.18 -3.71 2.32
C LYS A 255 16.49 -2.26 2.71
N CYS A 256 15.73 -1.30 2.20
CA CYS A 256 15.89 0.13 2.47
C CYS A 256 15.07 0.54 3.70
N ARG A 257 15.67 1.33 4.58
CA ARG A 257 15.07 1.75 5.86
C ARG A 257 14.95 3.26 6.02
N GLU A 258 15.66 4.02 5.20
CA GLU A 258 15.69 5.47 5.25
C GLU A 258 15.90 6.04 3.84
N PHE A 259 15.31 7.21 3.59
CA PHE A 259 15.53 7.95 2.36
C PHE A 259 15.33 9.45 2.62
N GLN A 260 16.20 10.29 2.04
CA GLN A 260 16.13 11.73 2.21
C GLN A 260 15.05 12.37 1.35
N GLY A 261 14.39 13.42 1.85
CA GLY A 261 13.35 14.16 1.11
C GLY A 261 11.92 13.64 1.32
N LEU A 262 11.73 12.62 2.16
CA LEU A 262 10.41 12.17 2.58
C LEU A 262 9.76 13.17 3.55
N GLU A 263 8.52 13.56 3.28
CA GLU A 263 7.70 14.30 4.25
C GLU A 263 7.25 13.34 5.38
N ARG A 264 6.91 12.11 4.99
CA ARG A 264 6.23 11.15 5.85
C ARG A 264 6.75 9.72 5.69
N ILE A 265 6.93 9.05 6.81
CA ILE A 265 7.18 7.61 6.89
C ILE A 265 5.88 6.94 7.37
N ILE A 266 5.41 5.95 6.62
CA ILE A 266 4.16 5.24 6.89
C ILE A 266 4.48 3.88 7.52
N VAL A 267 3.98 3.64 8.73
CA VAL A 267 4.07 2.34 9.41
C VAL A 267 2.71 1.67 9.37
N ASN A 268 2.61 0.52 8.71
CA ASN A 268 1.39 -0.29 8.71
C ASN A 268 1.31 -1.12 10.00
N ALA A 269 0.47 -0.70 10.96
CA ALA A 269 0.26 -1.37 12.24
C ALA A 269 -0.28 -2.80 12.10
N ASP A 270 -0.94 -3.11 10.99
CA ASP A 270 -1.48 -4.45 10.76
C ASP A 270 -0.39 -5.49 10.48
N MET A 271 0.84 -5.08 10.17
CA MET A 271 1.99 -5.97 9.95
C MET A 271 2.72 -6.36 11.25
N TYR A 272 2.32 -5.80 12.39
CA TYR A 272 3.03 -5.96 13.65
C TYR A 272 2.09 -6.34 14.79
N GLU A 273 2.63 -7.13 15.71
CA GLU A 273 2.07 -7.29 17.05
C GLU A 273 2.27 -6.01 17.87
N PRO A 274 1.42 -5.73 18.88
CA PRO A 274 1.44 -4.50 19.67
C PRO A 274 2.81 -4.07 20.19
N ASP A 275 3.54 -4.96 20.86
CA ASP A 275 4.84 -4.64 21.48
C ASP A 275 5.90 -4.31 20.42
N LYS A 276 5.88 -5.05 19.31
CA LYS A 276 6.80 -4.84 18.19
C LYS A 276 6.50 -3.53 17.48
N LEU A 277 5.24 -3.16 17.33
CA LEU A 277 4.83 -1.91 16.71
C LEU A 277 5.38 -0.70 17.48
N GLN A 278 5.26 -0.71 18.81
CA GLN A 278 5.84 0.34 19.64
C GLN A 278 7.35 0.42 19.46
N HIS A 279 8.04 -0.73 19.51
CA HIS A 279 9.48 -0.77 19.31
C HIS A 279 9.90 -0.19 17.94
N ILE A 280 9.17 -0.51 16.87
CA ILE A 280 9.44 0.06 15.54
C ILE A 280 9.30 1.59 15.55
N ILE A 281 8.23 2.13 16.14
CA ILE A 281 8.00 3.58 16.22
C ILE A 281 9.11 4.28 17.02
N GLU A 282 9.60 3.66 18.09
CA GLU A 282 10.67 4.21 18.93
C GLU A 282 12.04 4.25 18.21
N ASN A 283 12.21 3.54 17.10
CA ASN A 283 13.48 3.39 16.38
C ASN A 283 13.46 3.94 14.95
N ILE A 284 12.43 4.70 14.57
CA ILE A 284 12.37 5.49 13.31
C ILE A 284 12.63 6.96 13.65
#